data_AF-A0A090S4I4-F1
#
_entry.id   AF-A0A090S4I4-F1
#
_cell.length_a   1.000
_cell.length_b   1.000
_cell.length_c   1.000
_cell.angle_alpha   90.00
_cell.angle_beta   90.00
_cell.angle_gamma   90.00
#
_symmetry.space_group_name_H-M   'P 1'
#
loop_
_entity.id
_entity.type
_entity.pdbx_description
1 polymer ?
#
loop_
_entity_poly.entity_id
_entity_poly.type
_entity_poly.pdbx_seq_one_letter_code
_entity_poly.pdbx_strand_id
1 'polypeptide(L)'
;MTNSLSYWEEVTGQSKFAFAEQSGLWRVYLDRSTLQTRTLDKYLRLETLPKTPRWRTVLSSVEYILEHCHKQGPERDYIISLRDKLQRLLTS
;
A
#
# COMPACT_ATOMS: atom_id res chain seq x y z
N MET A 1 5.32 -0.20 0.40
CA MET A 1 4.06 -0.23 -0.37
C MET A 1 3.96 -1.46 -1.24
N THR A 2 4.92 -1.71 -2.15
CA THR A 2 4.89 -2.87 -3.08
C THR A 2 4.65 -4.21 -2.38
N ASN A 3 5.46 -4.56 -1.38
CA ASN A 3 5.27 -5.82 -0.62
C ASN A 3 3.89 -5.95 0.02
N SER A 4 3.36 -4.85 0.56
CA SER A 4 2.04 -4.83 1.19
C SER A 4 0.92 -5.06 0.16
N LEU A 5 1.01 -4.46 -1.03
CA LEU A 5 0.03 -4.72 -2.10
C LEU A 5 0.11 -6.15 -2.63
N SER A 6 1.32 -6.69 -2.82
CA SER A 6 1.48 -8.09 -3.25
C SER A 6 0.83 -9.04 -2.25
N TYR A 7 1.06 -8.82 -0.95
CA TYR A 7 0.42 -9.59 0.11
C TYR A 7 -1.12 -9.43 0.12
N TRP A 8 -1.64 -8.22 -0.10
CA TRP A 8 -3.08 -8.00 -0.24
C TRP A 8 -3.66 -8.80 -1.41
N GLU A 9 -3.04 -8.71 -2.60
CA GLU A 9 -3.51 -9.38 -3.81
C GLU A 9 -3.48 -10.91 -3.64
N GLU A 10 -2.43 -11.45 -3.00
CA GLU A 10 -2.31 -12.88 -2.72
C GLU A 10 -3.37 -13.37 -1.72
N VAL A 11 -3.57 -12.66 -0.61
CA VAL A 11 -4.45 -13.12 0.47
C VAL A 11 -5.92 -12.94 0.13
N THR A 12 -6.28 -11.83 -0.50
CA THR A 12 -7.68 -11.48 -0.76
C THR A 12 -8.15 -11.91 -2.15
N GLY A 13 -7.23 -12.13 -3.09
CA GLY A 13 -7.54 -12.29 -4.52
C GLY A 13 -8.03 -11.00 -5.18
N GLN A 14 -7.99 -9.87 -4.49
CA GLN A 14 -8.51 -8.60 -4.98
C GLN A 14 -7.39 -7.71 -5.51
N SER A 15 -7.66 -7.00 -6.60
CA SER A 15 -6.68 -6.09 -7.20
C SER A 15 -6.33 -4.89 -6.31
N LYS A 16 -5.21 -4.23 -6.62
CA LYS A 16 -4.88 -2.91 -6.05
C LYS A 16 -5.99 -1.86 -6.20
N PHE A 17 -6.85 -1.96 -7.22
CA PHE A 17 -7.96 -1.02 -7.41
C PHE A 17 -9.01 -1.21 -6.33
N ALA A 18 -9.36 -2.47 -6.05
CA ALA A 18 -10.27 -2.81 -4.96
C ALA A 18 -9.70 -2.38 -3.61
N PHE A 19 -8.39 -2.56 -3.36
CA PHE A 19 -7.73 -1.99 -2.18
C PHE A 19 -7.91 -0.47 -2.08
N ALA A 20 -7.64 0.25 -3.17
CA ALA A 20 -7.74 1.71 -3.21
C ALA A 20 -9.18 2.20 -2.94
N GLU A 21 -10.18 1.54 -3.55
CA GLU A 21 -11.59 1.86 -3.34
C GLU A 21 -12.07 1.53 -1.93
N GLN A 22 -11.75 0.33 -1.42
CA GLN A 22 -12.23 -0.11 -0.10
C GLN A 22 -11.59 0.65 1.05
N SER A 23 -10.28 0.91 0.97
CA SER A 23 -9.58 1.66 2.02
C SER A 23 -9.90 3.15 1.98
N GLY A 24 -10.32 3.70 0.82
CA GLY A 24 -10.50 5.13 0.61
C GLY A 24 -9.19 5.95 0.71
N LEU A 25 -8.03 5.29 0.84
CA LEU A 25 -6.73 5.96 1.03
C LEU A 25 -6.16 6.51 -0.27
N TRP A 26 -6.54 5.91 -1.40
CA TRP A 26 -6.04 6.26 -2.73
C TRP A 26 -7.21 6.42 -3.68
N ARG A 27 -7.20 7.49 -4.49
CA ARG A 27 -8.24 7.69 -5.49
C ARG A 27 -8.05 6.75 -6.69
N VAL A 28 -9.15 6.13 -7.09
CA VAL A 28 -9.30 5.46 -8.38
C VAL A 28 -9.93 6.43 -9.37
N TYR A 29 -9.38 6.47 -10.58
CA TYR A 29 -9.84 7.30 -11.69
C TYR A 29 -10.21 6.40 -12.86
N LEU A 30 -11.22 6.79 -13.63
CA LEU A 30 -11.49 6.21 -14.93
C LEU A 30 -10.78 7.05 -16.01
N ASP A 31 -9.82 6.46 -16.72
CA ASP A 31 -9.07 7.11 -17.79
C ASP A 31 -9.16 6.26 -19.06
N ARG A 32 -9.72 6.83 -20.13
CA ARG A 32 -9.96 6.12 -21.41
C ARG A 32 -10.56 4.72 -21.19
N SER A 33 -11.59 4.64 -20.33
CA SER A 33 -12.28 3.40 -19.96
C SER A 33 -11.46 2.37 -19.18
N THR A 34 -10.30 2.75 -18.64
CA THR A 34 -9.48 1.89 -17.76
C THR A 34 -9.36 2.50 -16.36
N LEU A 35 -9.46 1.67 -15.31
CA LEU A 35 -9.23 2.11 -13.94
C LEU A 35 -7.76 2.45 -13.71
N GLN A 36 -7.49 3.53 -12.98
CA GLN A 36 -6.16 4.04 -12.71
C GLN A 36 -6.02 4.46 -11.24
N THR A 37 -4.90 4.10 -10.63
CA THR A 37 -4.53 4.48 -9.25
C THR A 37 -3.32 5.41 -9.27
N ARG A 38 -3.38 6.47 -10.09
CA ARG A 38 -2.23 7.32 -10.49
C ARG A 38 -1.30 7.72 -9.34
N THR A 39 -1.85 8.07 -8.18
CA THR A 39 -1.04 8.48 -7.04
C THR A 39 -0.40 7.27 -6.34
N LEU A 40 -1.14 6.18 -6.13
CA LEU A 40 -0.61 4.95 -5.54
C LEU A 40 0.51 4.36 -6.41
N ASP A 41 0.32 4.35 -7.72
CA ASP A 41 1.29 3.79 -8.69
C ASP A 41 2.67 4.45 -8.58
N LYS A 42 2.72 5.74 -8.22
CA LYS A 42 3.98 6.46 -7.98
C LYS A 42 4.77 5.92 -6.80
N TYR A 43 4.12 5.32 -5.79
CA TYR A 43 4.77 4.73 -4.61
C TYR A 43 5.24 3.28 -4.85
N LEU A 44 5.00 2.73 -6.04
CA LEU A 44 5.39 1.36 -6.37
C LEU A 44 6.77 1.27 -7.05
N ARG A 45 7.35 2.42 -7.43
CA ARG A 45 8.68 2.51 -8.04
C ARG A 45 9.45 3.69 -7.44
N LEU A 46 10.76 3.53 -7.27
CA LEU A 46 11.61 4.55 -6.66
C LEU A 46 11.71 5.80 -7.56
N GLU A 47 11.75 5.62 -8.87
CA GLU A 47 11.91 6.69 -9.86
C GLU A 47 10.69 7.62 -9.93
N THR A 48 9.52 7.10 -9.56
CA THR A 48 8.25 7.84 -9.59
C THR A 48 7.83 8.38 -8.23
N LEU A 49 8.57 8.05 -7.17
CA LEU A 49 8.22 8.44 -5.82
C LEU A 49 8.15 9.97 -5.70
N PRO A 50 7.07 10.53 -5.14
CA PRO A 50 6.97 11.98 -4.97
C PRO A 50 8.10 12.52 -4.09
N LYS A 51 8.64 13.69 -4.45
CA LYS A 51 9.67 14.40 -3.65
C LYS A 51 9.21 14.66 -2.21
N THR A 52 7.92 14.87 -2.01
CA THR A 52 7.27 15.04 -0.70
C THR A 52 6.28 13.88 -0.48
N PRO A 53 6.74 12.72 0.01
CA PRO A 53 5.89 11.55 0.17
C PRO A 53 4.87 11.76 1.31
N ARG A 54 3.64 11.31 1.07
CA ARG A 54 2.55 11.29 2.06
C ARG A 54 2.71 10.06 2.96
N TRP A 55 3.71 10.11 3.82
CA TRP A 55 4.10 8.97 4.66
C TRP A 55 2.96 8.46 5.55
N ARG A 56 2.07 9.34 6.04
CA ARG A 56 0.88 8.93 6.81
C ARG A 56 -0.03 8.02 6.01
N THR A 57 -0.32 8.38 4.76
CA THR A 57 -1.16 7.56 3.87
C THR A 57 -0.51 6.21 3.57
N VAL A 58 0.81 6.17 3.39
CA VAL A 58 1.56 4.91 3.21
C VAL A 58 1.44 4.05 4.46
N LEU A 59 1.63 4.62 5.65
CA LEU A 59 1.53 3.89 6.90
C LEU A 59 0.12 3.33 7.12
N SER A 60 -0.91 4.16 6.96
CA SER A 60 -2.32 3.73 7.04
C SER A 60 -2.67 2.66 6.00
N SER A 61 -2.03 2.68 4.83
CA SER A 61 -2.21 1.63 3.81
C SER A 61 -1.67 0.29 4.29
N VAL A 62 -0.49 0.30 4.91
CA VAL A 62 0.12 -0.92 5.46
C VAL A 62 -0.71 -1.44 6.64
N GLU A 63 -1.16 -0.56 7.54
CA GLU A 63 -2.02 -0.91 8.68
C GLU A 63 -3.35 -1.51 8.21
N TYR A 64 -4.04 -0.85 7.27
CA TYR A 64 -5.28 -1.38 6.70
C TYR A 64 -5.11 -2.78 6.14
N ILE A 65 -4.04 -3.03 5.36
CA ILE A 65 -3.77 -4.36 4.79
C ILE A 65 -3.50 -5.37 5.90
N LEU A 66 -2.69 -5.02 6.91
CA LEU A 66 -2.39 -5.92 8.02
C LEU A 66 -3.62 -6.22 8.89
N GLU A 67 -4.59 -5.31 8.98
CA GLU A 67 -5.86 -5.48 9.68
C GLU A 67 -6.85 -6.37 8.93
N HIS A 68 -6.86 -6.33 7.59
CA HIS A 68 -7.82 -7.08 6.77
C HIS A 68 -7.27 -8.42 6.25
N CYS A 69 -5.95 -8.63 6.32
CA CYS A 69 -5.30 -9.86 5.92
C CYS A 69 -4.67 -10.54 7.13
N HIS A 70 -5.11 -11.75 7.47
CA HIS A 70 -4.65 -12.49 8.66
C HIS A 70 -3.77 -13.70 8.34
N LYS A 71 -3.45 -13.95 7.06
CA LYS A 71 -2.58 -15.05 6.65
C LYS A 71 -1.19 -14.86 7.26
N GLN A 72 -0.84 -15.70 8.22
CA GLN A 72 0.47 -15.67 8.85
C GLN A 72 1.54 -16.19 7.89
N GLY A 73 2.76 -15.68 8.03
CA GLY A 73 3.88 -16.11 7.20
C GLY A 73 5.00 -15.07 7.12
N PRO A 74 6.13 -15.44 6.50
CA PRO A 74 7.32 -14.60 6.45
C PRO A 74 7.07 -13.26 5.74
N GLU A 75 6.15 -13.22 4.77
CA GLU A 75 5.78 -11.98 4.09
C GLU A 75 5.11 -10.98 5.02
N ARG A 76 4.20 -11.46 5.87
CA ARG A 76 3.52 -10.62 6.86
C ARG A 76 4.51 -10.07 7.88
N ASP A 77 5.38 -10.93 8.40
CA ASP A 77 6.43 -10.53 9.36
C ASP A 77 7.38 -9.50 8.74
N TYR A 78 7.72 -9.69 7.46
CA TYR A 78 8.53 -8.74 6.72
C TYR A 78 7.84 -7.37 6.57
N ILE A 79 6.54 -7.34 6.21
CA ILE A 79 5.76 -6.10 6.12
C ILE A 79 5.70 -5.38 7.48
N ILE A 80 5.49 -6.13 8.57
CA ILE A 80 5.51 -5.58 9.94
C ILE A 80 6.86 -4.94 10.24
N SER A 81 7.97 -5.63 9.93
CA SER A 81 9.32 -5.09 10.15
C SER A 81 9.58 -3.79 9.36
N LEU A 82 9.08 -3.70 8.13
CA LEU A 82 9.20 -2.50 7.29
C LEU A 82 8.36 -1.34 7.83
N ARG A 83 7.15 -1.61 8.32
CA ARG A 83 6.27 -0.63 8.98
C ARG A 83 6.97 -0.05 10.20
N ASP A 84 7.50 -0.90 11.07
CA ASP A 84 8.15 -0.47 12.31
C ASP A 84 9.41 0.34 12.03
N LYS A 85 10.21 -0.08 11.03
CA LYS A 85 11.36 0.70 10.56
C LYS A 85 10.94 2.08 10.07
N LEU A 86 9.88 2.18 9.28
CA LEU A 86 9.35 3.44 8.79
C LEU A 86 8.88 4.34 9.94
N GLN A 87 8.12 3.80 10.90
CA GLN A 87 7.65 4.57 12.06
C GLN A 87 8.81 5.12 12.90
N ARG A 88 9.87 4.32 13.12
CA ARG A 88 11.08 4.79 13.81
C ARG A 88 11.73 5.95 13.09
N LEU A 89 11.97 5.82 11.77
CA LEU A 89 12.59 6.87 10.95
C LEU A 89 11.78 8.18 10.90
N LEU A 90 10.46 8.12 11.09
CA LEU A 90 9.59 9.31 11.09
C LEU A 90 9.44 9.98 12.47
N THR A 91 9.79 9.26 13.54
CA THR A 91 9.69 9.72 14.93
C THR A 91 11.06 10.04 15.54
N SER A 92 12.14 9.74 14.81
CA SER A 92 13.52 10.12 15.14
C SER A 92 13.81 11.52 14.62
#